data_AF-A0A837BTV9-F1
#
_entry.id   AF-A0A837BTV9-F1
#
_cell.length_a   1.000
_cell.length_b   1.000
_cell.length_c   1.000
_cell.angle_alpha   90.00
_cell.angle_beta   90.00
_cell.angle_gamma   90.00
#
_symmetry.space_group_name_H-M   'P 1'
#
loop_
_entity.id
_entity.type
_entity.pdbx_description
1 polymer ?
#
loop_
_entity_poly.entity_id
_entity_poly.type
_entity_poly.pdbx_seq_one_letter_code
_entity_poly.pdbx_strand_id
1 'polypeptide(L)'
;MADLNDIQLSTQDILKKQFRTKVKGLDPDEVDAFLDKVIADYDTFEQIIEDLYGQIGKLQGELMDDRHKEDSIQEQKTRRVSPAATQESVRTYTPTQERSTQSFSPTNEADSQKENSTNMAIIQRISTLERKVYNLEQRVYGLQKE
;
A
#
# COMPACT_ATOMS: atom_id res chain seq x y z
N MET A 1 -0.82 -6.65 -24.08
CA MET A 1 0.10 -7.70 -23.61
C MET A 1 -0.23 -8.95 -24.39
N ALA A 2 0.74 -9.78 -24.73
CA ALA A 2 0.44 -11.09 -25.30
C ALA A 2 -0.15 -11.96 -24.17
N ASP A 3 -1.26 -12.62 -24.45
CA ASP A 3 -1.92 -13.49 -23.48
C ASP A 3 -1.33 -14.90 -23.56
N LEU A 4 -1.44 -15.69 -22.48
CA LEU A 4 -0.99 -17.09 -22.47
C LEU A 4 -1.61 -17.92 -23.61
N ASN A 5 -2.81 -17.52 -24.06
CA ASN A 5 -3.54 -18.16 -25.16
C ASN A 5 -2.98 -17.84 -26.56
N ASP A 6 -2.08 -16.85 -26.68
CA ASP A 6 -1.41 -16.54 -27.94
C ASP A 6 -0.25 -17.50 -28.23
N ILE A 7 0.11 -18.37 -27.28
CA ILE A 7 1.15 -19.40 -27.46
C ILE A 7 0.60 -20.52 -28.34
N GLN A 8 1.17 -20.67 -29.53
CA GLN A 8 0.68 -21.60 -30.56
C GLN A 8 1.29 -23.01 -30.50
N LEU A 9 2.37 -23.18 -29.74
CA LEU A 9 3.15 -24.42 -29.70
C LEU A 9 3.39 -24.81 -28.24
N SER A 10 3.16 -26.08 -27.93
CA SER A 10 3.62 -26.67 -26.66
C SER A 10 4.96 -27.39 -26.85
N THR A 11 5.68 -27.67 -25.76
CA THR A 11 6.90 -28.49 -25.78
C THR A 11 6.67 -29.83 -26.49
N GLN A 12 5.51 -30.45 -26.25
CA GLN A 12 5.12 -31.72 -26.88
C GLN A 12 4.90 -31.60 -28.38
N ASP A 13 4.36 -30.47 -28.85
CA ASP A 13 4.13 -30.23 -30.28
C ASP A 13 5.44 -30.02 -31.03
N ILE A 14 6.40 -29.34 -30.40
CA ILE A 14 7.74 -29.12 -30.95
C ILE A 14 8.49 -30.45 -31.04
N LEU A 15 8.44 -31.28 -29.99
CA LEU A 15 9.10 -32.59 -29.96
C LEU A 15 8.55 -33.56 -31.02
N LYS A 16 7.23 -33.55 -31.25
CA LYS A 16 6.58 -34.44 -32.24
C LYS A 16 6.62 -33.87 -33.66
N LYS A 17 7.19 -32.67 -33.85
CA LYS A 17 7.21 -32.02 -35.16
C LYS A 17 8.12 -32.80 -36.10
N GLN A 18 7.58 -33.17 -37.25
CA GLN A 18 8.33 -33.81 -38.34
C GLN A 18 8.43 -32.84 -39.50
N PHE A 19 9.65 -32.49 -39.92
CA PHE A 19 9.89 -31.63 -41.06
C PHE A 19 9.96 -32.44 -42.35
N ARG A 20 9.48 -31.83 -43.45
CA ARG A 20 9.66 -32.42 -44.79
C ARG A 20 11.06 -32.12 -45.29
N THR A 21 11.86 -33.15 -45.54
CA THR A 21 13.19 -33.01 -46.13
C THR A 21 13.09 -32.62 -47.61
N LYS A 22 13.87 -31.64 -48.03
CA LYS A 22 14.02 -31.22 -49.44
C LYS A 22 15.49 -31.32 -49.85
N VAL A 23 15.76 -31.60 -51.12
CA VAL A 23 17.11 -31.84 -51.68
C VAL A 23 18.09 -30.66 -51.45
N LYS A 24 17.56 -29.44 -51.38
CA LYS A 24 18.24 -28.30 -50.75
C LYS A 24 17.43 -27.93 -49.51
N GLY A 25 17.95 -28.30 -48.34
CA GLY A 25 17.32 -28.08 -47.05
C GLY A 25 18.36 -27.85 -45.98
N LEU A 26 17.88 -27.50 -44.79
CA LEU A 26 18.69 -27.49 -43.57
C LEU A 26 19.04 -28.92 -43.18
N ASP A 27 20.16 -29.09 -42.50
CA ASP A 27 20.57 -30.39 -41.95
C ASP A 27 19.57 -30.81 -40.85
N PRO A 28 18.92 -31.98 -40.95
CA PRO A 28 18.01 -32.45 -39.91
C PRO A 28 18.68 -32.51 -38.53
N ASP A 29 19.96 -32.87 -38.46
CA ASP A 29 20.66 -33.02 -37.17
C ASP A 29 20.89 -31.65 -36.49
N GLU A 30 21.17 -30.61 -37.27
CA GLU A 30 21.31 -29.24 -36.76
C GLU A 30 19.96 -28.68 -36.28
N VAL A 31 18.89 -28.98 -37.02
CA VAL A 31 17.53 -28.58 -36.65
C VAL A 31 17.11 -29.25 -35.35
N ASP A 32 17.34 -30.55 -35.21
CA ASP A 32 16.98 -31.30 -33.99
C ASP A 32 17.78 -30.78 -32.77
N ALA A 33 19.10 -30.57 -32.91
CA ALA A 33 19.92 -30.00 -31.84
C ALA A 33 19.49 -28.57 -31.46
N PHE A 34 18.94 -27.81 -32.39
CA PHE A 34 18.34 -26.51 -32.10
C PHE A 34 16.98 -26.66 -31.40
N LEU A 35 16.13 -27.58 -31.86
CA LEU A 35 14.84 -27.84 -31.23
C LEU A 35 14.96 -28.33 -29.79
N ASP A 36 15.98 -29.11 -29.45
CA ASP A 36 16.25 -29.51 -28.06
C ASP A 36 16.43 -28.30 -27.13
N LYS A 37 17.10 -27.24 -27.61
CA LYS A 37 17.28 -25.99 -26.86
C LYS A 37 15.96 -25.22 -26.73
N VAL A 38 15.21 -25.13 -27.83
CA VAL A 38 13.89 -24.48 -27.82
C VAL A 38 12.95 -25.19 -26.85
N ILE A 39 12.96 -26.52 -26.81
CA ILE A 39 12.21 -27.34 -25.87
C ILE A 39 12.59 -26.98 -24.42
N ALA A 40 13.90 -26.95 -24.11
CA ALA A 40 14.38 -26.59 -22.78
C ALA A 40 13.95 -25.17 -22.35
N ASP A 41 13.98 -24.21 -23.28
CA ASP A 41 13.53 -22.84 -23.02
C ASP A 41 12.01 -22.79 -22.78
N TYR A 42 11.21 -23.54 -23.53
CA TYR A 42 9.75 -23.64 -23.34
C TYR A 42 9.40 -24.21 -21.96
N ASP A 43 10.08 -25.29 -21.53
CA ASP A 43 9.90 -25.84 -20.18
C ASP A 43 10.28 -24.83 -19.09
N THR A 44 11.33 -24.05 -19.34
CA THR A 44 11.76 -22.98 -18.42
C THR A 44 10.73 -21.85 -18.35
N PHE A 45 10.14 -21.47 -19.49
CA PHE A 45 9.07 -20.47 -19.51
C PHE A 45 7.83 -20.94 -18.75
N GLU A 46 7.43 -22.20 -18.89
CA GLU A 46 6.32 -22.78 -18.11
C GLU A 46 6.58 -22.66 -16.60
N GLN A 47 7.77 -23.02 -16.14
CA GLN A 47 8.16 -22.88 -14.73
C GLN A 47 8.11 -21.43 -14.25
N ILE A 48 8.64 -20.48 -15.02
CA ILE A 48 8.61 -19.05 -14.67
C ILE A 48 7.18 -18.55 -14.57
N ILE A 49 6.30 -18.97 -15.49
CA ILE A 49 4.89 -18.60 -15.49
C ILE A 49 4.20 -19.15 -14.23
N GLU A 50 4.41 -20.41 -13.89
CA GLU A 50 3.87 -21.02 -12.67
C GLU A 50 4.36 -20.32 -11.40
N ASP A 51 5.66 -20.03 -11.32
CA ASP A 51 6.26 -19.31 -10.19
C ASP A 51 5.68 -17.90 -10.04
N LEU A 52 5.47 -17.18 -11.15
CA LEU A 52 4.86 -15.85 -11.13
C LEU A 52 3.40 -15.91 -10.70
N TYR A 53 2.60 -16.85 -11.22
CA TYR A 53 1.23 -17.04 -10.75
C TYR A 53 1.17 -17.43 -9.28
N GLY A 54 2.08 -18.27 -8.81
CA GLY A 54 2.22 -18.63 -7.41
C GLY A 54 2.57 -17.44 -6.52
N GLN A 55 3.48 -16.57 -6.96
CA GLN A 55 3.82 -15.33 -6.25
C GLN A 55 2.63 -14.38 -6.20
N ILE A 56 1.94 -14.15 -7.32
CA ILE A 56 0.75 -13.31 -7.37
C ILE A 56 -0.32 -13.84 -6.41
N GLY A 57 -0.56 -15.16 -6.40
CA GLY A 57 -1.50 -15.78 -5.47
C GLY A 57 -1.13 -15.55 -4.00
N LYS A 58 0.14 -15.71 -3.64
CA LYS A 58 0.64 -15.45 -2.27
C LYS A 58 0.46 -13.99 -1.86
N LEU A 59 0.87 -13.05 -2.72
CA LEU A 59 0.74 -11.61 -2.49
C LEU A 59 -0.72 -11.18 -2.36
N GLN A 60 -1.62 -11.73 -3.18
CA GLN A 60 -3.05 -11.46 -3.06
C GLN A 60 -3.64 -12.01 -1.76
N GLY A 61 -3.20 -13.20 -1.32
CA GLY A 61 -3.58 -13.77 -0.03
C GLY A 61 -3.12 -12.91 1.15
N GLU A 62 -1.87 -12.46 1.15
CA GLU A 62 -1.33 -11.58 2.19
C GLU A 62 -2.08 -10.24 2.26
N LEU A 63 -2.40 -9.64 1.12
CA LEU A 63 -3.22 -8.43 1.06
C LEU A 63 -4.63 -8.62 1.62
N MET A 64 -5.25 -9.79 1.41
CA MET A 64 -6.55 -10.12 2.00
C MET A 64 -6.45 -10.29 3.52
N ASP A 65 -5.44 -11.02 4.00
CA ASP A 65 -5.20 -11.24 5.43
C ASP A 65 -4.93 -9.93 6.17
N ASP A 66 -4.13 -9.03 5.59
CA ASP A 66 -3.86 -7.72 6.19
C ASP A 66 -5.09 -6.81 6.20
N ARG A 67 -5.92 -6.85 5.15
CA ARG A 67 -7.24 -6.18 5.17
C ARG A 67 -8.13 -6.69 6.29
N HIS A 68 -8.18 -8.00 6.50
CA HIS A 68 -8.96 -8.60 7.58
C HIS A 68 -8.44 -8.22 8.97
N LYS A 69 -7.12 -8.06 9.12
CA LYS A 69 -6.53 -7.51 10.37
C LYS A 69 -6.92 -6.05 10.58
N GLU A 70 -6.88 -5.21 9.55
CA GLU A 70 -7.31 -3.81 9.66
C GLU A 70 -8.79 -3.66 10.06
N ASP A 71 -9.69 -4.46 9.46
CA ASP A 71 -11.12 -4.46 9.82
C ASP A 71 -11.35 -4.92 11.27
N SER A 72 -10.61 -5.94 11.73
CA SER A 72 -10.71 -6.42 13.11
C SER A 72 -10.22 -5.41 14.16
N ILE A 73 -9.24 -4.56 13.81
CA ILE A 73 -8.72 -3.48 14.68
C ILE A 73 -9.73 -2.32 14.75
N GLN A 74 -10.51 -2.06 13.70
CA GLN A 74 -11.56 -1.04 13.71
C GLN A 74 -12.78 -1.47 14.56
N GLU A 75 -13.17 -2.75 14.55
CA GLU A 75 -14.30 -3.26 15.37
C GLU A 75 -14.02 -3.25 16.89
N GLN A 76 -12.76 -3.29 17.32
CA GLN A 76 -12.40 -3.15 18.75
C GLN A 76 -12.41 -1.69 19.24
N LYS A 77 -12.33 -0.70 18.34
CA LYS A 77 -12.37 0.73 18.70
C LYS A 77 -13.79 1.24 18.90
N THR A 78 -14.80 0.63 18.27
CA THR A 78 -16.21 1.05 18.37
C THR A 78 -16.98 0.43 19.55
N ARG A 79 -16.41 -0.53 20.27
CA ARG A 79 -17.04 -1.16 21.46
C ARG A 79 -16.80 -0.46 22.81
N ARG A 80 -15.98 0.61 22.85
CA ARG A 80 -15.59 1.28 24.11
C ARG A 80 -16.28 2.63 24.40
N VAL A 81 -17.37 2.96 23.72
CA VAL A 81 -18.21 4.12 24.08
C VAL A 81 -19.56 3.65 24.60
N SER A 82 -19.65 3.54 25.92
CA SER A 82 -20.92 3.53 26.64
C SER A 82 -21.59 4.91 26.46
N PRO A 83 -22.91 5.01 26.22
CA PRO A 83 -23.60 6.28 26.09
C PRO A 83 -23.86 6.85 27.49
N ALA A 84 -22.85 7.47 28.10
CA ALA A 84 -23.06 8.33 29.25
C ALA A 84 -23.18 9.78 28.73
N ALA A 85 -24.42 10.25 28.66
CA ALA A 85 -24.74 11.63 28.33
C ALA A 85 -23.97 12.59 29.24
N THR A 86 -22.92 13.23 28.71
CA THR A 86 -22.34 14.43 29.29
C THR A 86 -22.36 15.48 28.20
N GLN A 87 -23.15 16.52 28.46
CA GLN A 87 -23.37 17.64 27.56
C GLN A 87 -22.02 18.25 27.17
N GLU A 88 -21.69 18.22 25.87
CA GLU A 88 -20.56 18.94 25.30
C GLU A 88 -20.84 20.45 25.42
N SER A 89 -20.31 21.09 26.45
CA SER A 89 -20.08 22.53 26.39
C SER A 89 -18.88 22.76 25.47
N VAL A 90 -19.16 23.17 24.23
CA VAL A 90 -18.14 23.66 23.29
C VAL A 90 -17.36 24.80 23.97
N ARG A 91 -16.16 24.51 24.48
CA ARG A 91 -15.25 25.54 24.99
C ARG A 91 -14.62 26.26 23.80
N THR A 92 -15.31 27.26 23.29
CA THR A 92 -14.74 28.27 22.39
C THR A 92 -13.65 29.01 23.14
N TYR A 93 -12.39 28.80 22.74
CA TYR A 93 -11.25 29.54 23.28
C TYR A 93 -11.26 30.95 22.67
N THR A 94 -11.82 31.93 23.37
CA THR A 94 -11.54 33.35 23.09
C THR A 94 -10.34 33.76 23.95
N PRO A 95 -9.20 34.15 23.35
CA PRO A 95 -8.04 34.58 24.11
C PRO A 95 -8.32 35.99 24.66
N THR A 96 -8.90 36.08 25.84
CA THR A 96 -9.01 37.34 26.59
C THR A 96 -7.73 37.53 27.41
N GLN A 97 -6.92 38.48 26.97
CA GLN A 97 -5.72 38.91 27.65
C GLN A 97 -6.10 39.92 28.75
N GLU A 98 -6.38 39.47 29.97
CA GLU A 98 -6.31 40.33 31.17
C GLU A 98 -5.85 39.56 32.42
N ARG A 99 -5.29 40.34 33.34
CA ARG A 99 -4.27 39.99 34.34
C ARG A 99 -4.89 39.69 35.71
N SER A 100 -4.25 38.77 36.45
CA SER A 100 -4.15 38.67 37.92
C SER A 100 -5.41 38.47 38.79
N THR A 101 -5.51 37.34 39.51
CA THR A 101 -5.26 37.18 40.97
C THR A 101 -5.70 35.78 41.44
N GLN A 102 -5.06 35.32 42.51
CA GLN A 102 -5.16 33.97 43.10
C GLN A 102 -6.58 33.59 43.56
N SER A 103 -6.95 32.32 43.40
CA SER A 103 -7.61 31.55 44.47
C SER A 103 -7.36 30.04 44.28
N PHE A 104 -6.95 29.40 45.37
CA PHE A 104 -6.65 27.97 45.47
C PHE A 104 -7.93 27.14 45.46
N SER A 105 -7.88 26.01 44.77
CA SER A 105 -8.68 24.81 45.09
C SER A 105 -7.82 23.59 44.75
N PRO A 106 -7.46 22.73 45.72
CA PRO A 106 -6.61 21.57 45.46
C PRO A 106 -7.51 20.41 45.04
N THR A 107 -7.69 20.21 43.74
CA THR A 107 -8.30 18.99 43.21
C THR A 107 -7.47 18.44 42.05
N ASN A 108 -6.75 17.36 42.35
CA ASN A 108 -6.08 16.42 41.44
C ASN A 108 -5.27 17.03 40.27
N GLU A 109 -4.08 17.54 40.57
CA GLU A 109 -3.13 18.10 39.59
C GLU A 109 -2.39 17.06 38.73
N ALA A 110 -2.50 15.75 39.01
CA ALA A 110 -1.71 14.72 38.33
C ALA A 110 -2.19 14.36 36.92
N ASP A 111 -3.49 14.48 36.64
CA ASP A 111 -4.06 14.13 35.32
C ASP A 111 -4.12 15.34 34.38
N SER A 112 -4.46 16.51 34.95
CA SER A 112 -4.50 17.79 34.24
C SER A 112 -3.15 18.21 33.66
N GLN A 113 -2.03 17.88 34.31
CA GLN A 113 -0.69 18.19 33.78
C GLN A 113 -0.33 17.35 32.55
N LYS A 114 -0.78 16.09 32.47
CA LYS A 114 -0.55 15.23 31.30
C LYS A 114 -1.42 15.66 30.12
N GLU A 115 -2.65 16.07 30.38
CA GLU A 115 -3.50 16.65 29.33
C GLU A 115 -2.96 17.99 28.85
N ASN A 116 -2.47 18.86 29.74
CA ASN A 116 -1.89 20.16 29.35
C ASN A 116 -0.63 20.00 28.48
N SER A 117 0.24 19.03 28.79
CA SER A 117 1.43 18.74 27.97
C SER A 117 1.05 18.13 26.61
N THR A 118 0.01 17.29 26.57
CA THR A 118 -0.52 16.71 25.33
C THR A 118 -1.22 17.76 24.47
N ASN A 119 -2.03 18.62 25.07
CA ASN A 119 -2.68 19.75 24.40
C ASN A 119 -1.63 20.70 23.82
N MET A 120 -0.55 20.98 24.55
CA MET A 120 0.58 21.74 24.04
C MET A 120 1.27 21.05 22.85
N ALA A 121 1.49 19.73 22.91
CA ALA A 121 2.07 18.97 21.81
C ALA A 121 1.17 18.96 20.56
N ILE A 122 -0.16 18.87 20.75
CA ILE A 122 -1.14 18.95 19.66
C ILE A 122 -1.11 20.34 19.01
N ILE A 123 -1.13 21.41 19.81
CA ILE A 123 -1.05 22.79 19.29
C ILE A 123 0.25 23.00 18.50
N GLN A 124 1.40 22.56 19.03
CA GLN A 124 2.68 22.64 18.31
C GLN A 124 2.67 21.87 16.99
N ARG A 125 2.06 20.68 16.97
CA ARG A 125 1.93 19.87 15.76
C ARG A 125 1.01 20.55 14.73
N ILE A 126 -0.11 21.14 15.16
CA ILE A 126 -1.01 21.91 14.31
C ILE A 126 -0.29 23.12 13.73
N SER A 127 0.36 23.95 14.54
CA SER A 127 1.11 25.12 14.04
C SER A 127 2.23 24.74 13.07
N THR A 128 2.88 23.60 13.28
CA THR A 128 3.88 23.06 12.36
C THR A 128 3.26 22.62 11.05
N LEU A 129 2.11 21.95 11.10
CA LEU A 129 1.36 21.54 9.92
C LEU A 129 0.82 22.73 9.14
N GLU A 130 0.20 23.71 9.79
CA GLU A 130 -0.27 24.96 9.16
C GLU A 130 0.86 25.67 8.43
N ARG A 131 2.05 25.79 9.05
CA ARG A 131 3.24 26.35 8.38
C ARG A 131 3.65 25.53 7.16
N LYS A 132 3.65 24.20 7.25
CA LYS A 132 4.03 23.32 6.13
C LYS A 132 3.01 23.38 4.99
N VAL A 133 1.72 23.30 5.30
CA VAL A 133 0.61 23.42 4.35
C VAL A 133 0.67 24.76 3.66
N TYR A 134 0.85 25.86 4.41
CA TYR A 134 1.00 27.19 3.82
C TYR A 134 2.19 27.26 2.84
N ASN A 135 3.37 26.73 3.19
CA ASN A 135 4.51 26.70 2.27
C ASN A 135 4.28 25.79 1.06
N LEU A 136 3.56 24.68 1.24
CA LEU A 136 3.21 23.76 0.17
C LEU A 136 2.19 24.38 -0.78
N GLU A 137 1.16 25.04 -0.26
CA GLU A 137 0.16 25.80 -1.02
C GLU A 137 0.82 26.95 -1.78
N GLN A 138 1.73 27.71 -1.16
CA GLN A 138 2.51 28.74 -1.86
C GLN A 138 3.33 28.15 -3.01
N ARG A 139 3.87 26.93 -2.87
CA ARG A 139 4.63 26.27 -3.94
C ARG A 139 3.73 25.70 -5.04
N VAL A 140 2.59 25.13 -4.69
CA VAL A 140 1.66 24.48 -5.62
C VAL A 140 0.82 25.52 -6.38
N TYR A 141 0.36 26.57 -5.69
CA TYR A 141 -0.44 27.65 -6.28
C TYR A 141 0.39 28.85 -6.76
N GLY A 142 1.61 29.04 -6.26
CA GLY A 142 2.52 30.10 -6.72
C GLY A 142 3.22 29.81 -8.05
N LEU A 143 3.15 28.58 -8.57
CA LEU A 143 3.67 28.22 -9.91
C LEU A 143 2.63 28.31 -11.04
N GLN A 144 1.42 28.82 -10.79
CA GLN A 144 0.38 29.02 -11.82
C GLN A 144 0.24 30.47 -12.32
N LYS A 145 1.23 31.33 -12.10
CA LYS A 145 1.30 32.64 -12.76
C LYS A 145 2.70 32.94 -13.28
N GLU A 146 3.00 32.39 -14.45
CA GLU A 146 3.65 33.10 -15.56
C GLU A 146 3.33 32.38 -16.88
#